data_AF-A0A6I2X1A7-F1
#
_entry.id   AF-A0A6I2X1A7-F1
#
_cell.length_a   1.000
_cell.length_b   1.000
_cell.length_c   1.000
_cell.angle_alpha   90.00
_cell.angle_beta   90.00
_cell.angle_gamma   90.00
#
_symmetry.space_group_name_H-M   'P 1'
#
loop_
_entity.id
_entity.type
_entity.pdbx_description
1 polymer ?
#
loop_
_entity_poly.entity_id
_entity_poly.type
_entity_poly.pdbx_seq_one_letter_code
_entity_poly.pdbx_strand_id
1 'polypeptide(L)'
;MNCLTPTPVLLTAWLNAWRFGHLTLHDACYACADVTNCATLQTPWGQLPWLEALSRLPAHSQPLVPALPRPGMSSGLPSGLRNNRWTGAIAWDLDHVLASDAEGIWHYVKQQHSITPIDLNWARENLLKLINHS
;
A
#
# COMPACT_ATOMS: atom_id res chain seq x y z
N MET A 1 -4.15 19.76 1.69
CA MET A 1 -5.15 18.70 1.95
C MET A 1 -4.38 17.52 2.52
N ASN A 2 -4.65 17.19 3.78
CA ASN A 2 -3.93 16.18 4.54
C ASN A 2 -4.37 14.78 4.09
N CYS A 3 -3.63 14.14 3.19
CA CYS A 3 -3.77 12.71 2.90
C CYS A 3 -3.13 11.89 4.05
N LEU A 4 -3.68 12.00 5.25
CA LEU A 4 -3.21 11.27 6.43
C LEU A 4 -3.97 9.92 6.56
N THR A 5 -3.38 8.88 5.98
CA THR A 5 -3.02 7.63 6.70
C THR A 5 -3.95 6.40 6.95
N PRO A 6 -5.13 6.14 6.33
CA PRO A 6 -5.68 4.78 6.39
C PRO A 6 -5.39 3.95 5.14
N THR A 7 -5.42 4.53 3.94
CA THR A 7 -5.57 3.73 2.70
C THR A 7 -4.45 2.71 2.48
N PRO A 8 -3.14 3.09 2.50
CA PRO A 8 -2.08 2.09 2.32
C PRO A 8 -2.04 1.06 3.46
N VAL A 9 -2.38 1.44 4.69
CA VAL A 9 -2.39 0.55 5.86
C VAL A 9 -3.53 -0.47 5.77
N LEU A 10 -4.75 0.00 5.52
CA LEU A 10 -5.94 -0.82 5.36
C LEU A 10 -5.78 -1.78 4.17
N LEU A 11 -5.33 -1.26 3.04
CA LEU A 11 -5.10 -2.07 1.84
C LEU A 11 -4.03 -3.14 2.10
N THR A 12 -2.96 -2.80 2.83
CA THR A 12 -1.93 -3.78 3.23
C THR A 12 -2.51 -4.86 4.14
N ALA A 13 -3.38 -4.51 5.09
CA ALA A 13 -4.01 -5.48 6.00
C ALA A 13 -4.87 -6.49 5.23
N TRP A 14 -5.73 -6.02 4.33
CA TRP A 14 -6.58 -6.87 3.49
C TRP A 14 -5.76 -7.79 2.57
N LEU A 15 -4.76 -7.24 1.89
CA LEU A 15 -3.91 -8.01 0.99
C LEU A 15 -3.06 -9.04 1.74
N ASN A 16 -2.58 -8.73 2.95
CA ASN A 16 -1.89 -9.70 3.79
C ASN A 16 -2.83 -10.82 4.27
N ALA A 17 -4.05 -10.48 4.70
CA ALA A 17 -5.03 -11.48 5.10
C ALA A 17 -5.34 -12.47 3.96
N TRP A 18 -5.43 -11.97 2.73
CA TRP A 18 -5.51 -12.82 1.54
C TRP A 18 -4.25 -13.65 1.28
N ARG A 19 -3.06 -13.04 1.29
CA ARG A 19 -1.78 -13.76 1.08
C ARG A 19 -1.56 -14.91 2.06
N PHE A 20 -2.00 -14.75 3.31
CA PHE A 20 -1.90 -15.77 4.35
C PHE A 20 -3.10 -16.73 4.41
N GLY A 21 -4.02 -16.65 3.44
CA GLY A 21 -5.13 -17.60 3.30
C GLY A 21 -6.28 -17.39 4.28
N HIS A 22 -6.35 -16.24 4.96
CA HIS A 22 -7.48 -15.88 5.82
C HIS A 22 -8.70 -15.37 5.03
N LEU A 23 -8.48 -14.96 3.78
CA LEU A 23 -9.50 -14.42 2.88
C LEU A 23 -9.39 -15.03 1.50
N THR A 24 -10.50 -15.04 0.77
CA THR A 24 -10.50 -15.44 -0.64
C THR A 24 -9.93 -14.33 -1.53
N LEU A 25 -9.55 -14.67 -2.76
CA LEU A 25 -9.16 -13.69 -3.77
C LEU A 25 -10.27 -12.67 -4.05
N HIS A 26 -11.54 -13.11 -3.99
CA HIS A 26 -12.69 -12.22 -4.18
C HIS A 26 -12.79 -11.19 -3.05
N ASP A 27 -12.67 -11.62 -1.78
CA ASP A 27 -12.71 -10.72 -0.63
C ASP A 27 -11.60 -9.66 -0.72
N ALA A 28 -10.39 -10.08 -1.10
CA ALA A 28 -9.26 -9.19 -1.32
C ALA A 28 -9.56 -8.15 -2.41
N CYS A 29 -10.11 -8.59 -3.55
CA CYS A 29 -10.48 -7.72 -4.65
C CYS A 29 -11.54 -6.70 -4.24
N TYR A 30 -12.59 -7.12 -3.53
CA TYR A 30 -13.63 -6.22 -3.05
C TYR A 30 -13.08 -5.19 -2.08
N ALA A 31 -12.25 -5.64 -1.14
CA ALA A 31 -11.59 -4.73 -0.20
C ALA A 31 -10.67 -3.73 -0.91
N CYS A 32 -9.92 -4.15 -1.93
CA CYS A 32 -9.11 -3.23 -2.73
C CYS A 32 -9.99 -2.18 -3.43
N ALA A 33 -11.06 -2.61 -4.09
CA ALA A 33 -11.95 -1.69 -4.80
C ALA A 33 -12.61 -0.67 -3.86
N ASP A 34 -13.05 -1.13 -2.69
CA ASP A 34 -13.69 -0.30 -1.66
C ASP A 34 -12.70 0.67 -1.01
N VAL A 35 -11.58 0.17 -0.49
CA VAL A 35 -10.57 0.98 0.21
C VAL A 35 -9.95 2.04 -0.71
N THR A 36 -9.72 1.70 -1.98
CA THR A 36 -9.12 2.62 -2.95
C THR A 36 -10.15 3.49 -3.67
N ASN A 37 -11.45 3.21 -3.52
CA ASN A 37 -12.52 3.77 -4.33
C ASN A 37 -12.23 3.71 -5.84
N CYS A 38 -11.55 2.64 -6.27
CA CYS A 38 -11.06 2.44 -7.64
C CYS A 38 -11.20 0.98 -8.02
N ALA A 39 -11.93 0.68 -9.10
CA ALA A 39 -12.19 -0.70 -9.51
C ALA A 39 -11.00 -1.38 -10.23
N THR A 40 -10.01 -0.59 -10.63
CA THR A 40 -8.91 -1.05 -11.50
C THR A 40 -7.54 -0.73 -10.93
N LEU A 41 -6.57 -1.58 -11.25
CA LEU A 41 -5.16 -1.38 -11.00
C LEU A 41 -4.42 -1.11 -12.32
N GLN A 42 -3.58 -0.09 -12.35
CA GLN A 42 -2.63 0.12 -13.45
C GLN A 42 -1.47 -0.86 -13.29
N THR A 43 -1.23 -1.70 -14.28
CA THR A 43 -0.17 -2.72 -14.26
C THR A 43 0.74 -2.58 -15.49
N PRO A 44 1.91 -3.24 -15.53
CA PRO A 44 2.75 -3.29 -16.73
C PRO A 44 2.04 -3.90 -17.95
N TRP A 45 0.95 -4.64 -17.74
CA TRP A 45 0.14 -5.27 -18.79
C TRP A 45 -1.07 -4.43 -19.21
N GLY A 46 -1.24 -3.23 -18.64
CA GLY A 46 -2.37 -2.35 -18.85
C GLY A 46 -3.24 -2.15 -17.60
N GLN A 47 -4.34 -1.43 -17.76
CA GLN A 47 -5.34 -1.22 -16.72
C GLN A 47 -6.22 -2.46 -16.60
N LEU A 48 -6.19 -3.10 -15.43
CA LEU A 48 -6.91 -4.35 -15.18
C LEU A 48 -7.85 -4.19 -13.98
N PRO A 49 -9.02 -4.85 -13.95
CA PRO A 49 -9.80 -5.01 -12.73
C PRO A 49 -8.94 -5.64 -11.62
N TRP A 50 -9.18 -5.25 -10.36
CA TRP A 50 -8.42 -5.79 -9.22
C TRP A 50 -8.37 -7.31 -9.19
N LEU A 51 -9.47 -7.99 -9.51
CA LEU A 51 -9.54 -9.45 -9.53
C LEU A 51 -8.53 -10.05 -10.51
N GLU A 52 -8.51 -9.53 -11.73
CA GLU A 52 -7.62 -10.01 -12.79
C GLU A 52 -6.16 -9.65 -12.46
N ALA A 53 -5.93 -8.44 -11.96
CA ALA A 53 -4.60 -8.01 -11.54
C ALA A 53 -4.04 -8.91 -10.43
N LEU A 54 -4.76 -9.06 -9.31
CA LEU A 54 -4.32 -9.87 -8.16
C LEU A 54 -4.10 -11.34 -8.52
N SER A 55 -4.87 -11.89 -9.47
CA SER A 55 -4.65 -13.27 -9.95
C SER A 55 -3.35 -13.47 -10.73
N ARG A 56 -2.80 -12.38 -11.30
CA ARG A 56 -1.57 -12.38 -12.10
C ARG A 56 -0.35 -11.93 -11.32
N LEU A 57 -0.56 -11.16 -10.26
CA LEU A 57 0.54 -10.69 -9.43
C LEU A 57 1.20 -11.87 -8.72
N PRO A 58 2.54 -11.88 -8.62
CA PRO A 58 3.25 -12.97 -7.98
C PRO A 58 2.85 -13.07 -6.50
N ALA A 59 2.52 -14.29 -6.08
CA ALA A 59 2.30 -14.61 -4.68
C ALA A 59 3.66 -14.72 -3.99
N HIS A 60 3.89 -13.90 -2.98
CA HIS A 60 5.08 -13.96 -2.14
C HIS A 60 4.70 -14.39 -0.73
N SER A 61 5.57 -15.19 -0.10
CA SER A 61 5.41 -15.65 1.28
C SER A 61 5.69 -14.56 2.33
N GLN A 62 6.26 -13.43 1.90
CA GLN A 62 6.55 -12.30 2.78
C GLN A 62 5.34 -11.37 2.92
N PRO A 63 5.12 -10.80 4.12
CA PRO A 63 4.08 -9.82 4.32
C PRO A 63 4.37 -8.55 3.51
N LEU A 64 3.31 -8.00 2.95
CA LEU A 64 3.28 -6.65 2.39
C LEU A 64 3.51 -5.63 3.50
N VAL A 65 4.20 -4.54 3.16
CA VAL A 65 4.54 -3.49 4.13
C VAL A 65 4.08 -2.13 3.60
N PRO A 66 3.24 -1.38 4.35
CA PRO A 66 2.86 -0.05 3.93
C PRO A 66 4.03 0.91 4.11
N ALA A 67 4.23 1.80 3.15
CA ALA A 67 5.09 2.95 3.32
C ALA A 67 4.37 3.98 4.21
N LEU A 68 4.96 4.28 5.36
CA LEU A 68 4.44 5.27 6.30
C LEU A 68 5.31 6.53 6.33
N PRO A 69 4.69 7.71 6.50
CA PRO A 69 5.42 8.96 6.66
C PRO A 69 6.28 8.92 7.92
N ARG A 70 7.59 9.10 7.79
CA ARG A 70 8.52 9.21 8.93
C ARG A 70 8.95 10.67 9.13
N PRO A 71 9.24 11.10 10.38
CA PRO A 71 9.82 12.41 10.64
C PRO A 71 11.08 12.64 9.79
N GLY A 72 11.18 13.82 9.15
CA GLY A 72 12.28 14.16 8.25
C GLY A 72 12.09 13.71 6.79
N MET A 73 11.01 13.01 6.44
CA MET A 73 10.65 12.71 5.04
C MET A 73 9.69 13.77 4.50
N SER A 74 10.16 14.63 3.61
CA SER A 74 9.36 15.72 3.01
C SER A 74 8.16 15.23 2.18
N SER A 75 8.26 14.02 1.59
CA SER A 75 7.19 13.38 0.82
C SER A 75 6.36 12.36 1.62
N GLY A 76 6.76 12.04 2.86
CA GLY A 76 6.16 10.94 3.62
C GLY A 76 6.42 9.53 3.05
N LEU A 77 7.29 9.39 2.04
CA LEU A 77 7.63 8.12 1.41
C LEU A 77 9.16 7.92 1.34
N PRO A 78 9.67 6.67 1.37
CA PRO A 78 11.09 6.40 1.20
C PRO A 78 11.71 7.04 -0.03
N SER A 79 12.95 7.52 0.09
CA SER A 79 13.68 8.26 -0.95
C SER A 79 13.91 7.49 -2.26
N GLY A 80 13.66 6.18 -2.28
CA GLY A 80 13.68 5.35 -3.49
C GLY A 80 12.42 5.52 -4.35
N LEU A 81 11.29 5.97 -3.77
CA LEU A 81 10.01 6.19 -4.45
C LEU A 81 9.91 7.55 -5.16
N ARG A 82 11.05 8.04 -5.66
CA ARG A 82 11.34 9.44 -6.06
C ARG A 82 10.57 10.02 -7.25
N ASN A 83 9.50 9.37 -7.71
CA ASN A 83 8.50 10.10 -8.49
C ASN A 83 7.63 10.84 -7.49
N ASN A 84 7.85 12.16 -7.36
CA ASN A 84 7.14 13.12 -6.49
C ASN A 84 5.60 13.18 -6.66
N ARG A 85 4.99 12.17 -7.26
CA ARG A 85 3.56 12.04 -7.55
C ARG A 85 2.88 11.00 -6.68
N TRP A 86 3.63 10.12 -6.01
CA TRP A 86 3.04 9.10 -5.16
C TRP A 86 2.52 9.70 -3.84
N THR A 87 1.27 9.41 -3.52
CA THR A 87 0.56 9.83 -2.31
C THR A 87 0.44 8.71 -1.27
N GLY A 88 0.71 7.46 -1.67
CA GLY A 88 0.77 6.29 -0.81
C GLY A 88 1.49 5.13 -1.50
N ALA A 89 2.11 4.23 -0.73
CA ALA A 89 2.80 3.08 -1.30
C ALA A 89 2.76 1.86 -0.37
N ILE A 90 2.87 0.67 -0.96
CA ILE A 90 2.95 -0.63 -0.27
C ILE A 90 4.04 -1.44 -0.98
N ALA A 91 5.00 -1.94 -0.22
CA ALA A 91 5.99 -2.89 -0.71
C ALA A 91 5.30 -4.21 -1.05
N TRP A 92 5.36 -4.63 -2.32
CA TRP A 92 4.82 -5.90 -2.77
C TRP A 92 5.81 -7.05 -2.53
N ASP A 93 7.07 -6.80 -2.89
CA ASP A 93 8.23 -7.65 -2.67
C ASP A 93 9.48 -6.78 -2.47
N LEU A 94 10.66 -7.17 -2.98
CA LEU A 94 11.90 -6.36 -2.91
C LEU A 94 12.03 -5.32 -4.03
N ASP A 95 11.39 -5.58 -5.17
CA ASP A 95 11.55 -4.84 -6.41
C ASP A 95 10.21 -4.33 -6.97
N HIS A 96 9.09 -4.53 -6.27
CA HIS A 96 7.77 -4.11 -6.70
C HIS A 96 7.01 -3.37 -5.61
N VAL A 97 6.29 -2.34 -6.05
CA VAL A 97 5.51 -1.46 -5.19
C VAL A 97 4.11 -1.30 -5.77
N LEU A 98 3.13 -1.29 -4.88
CA LEU A 98 1.78 -0.85 -5.16
C LEU A 98 1.65 0.60 -4.68
N ALA A 99 1.54 1.57 -5.58
CA ALA A 99 1.59 3.01 -5.28
C ALA A 99 0.36 3.75 -5.80
N SER A 100 -0.11 4.73 -5.04
CA SER A 100 -1.21 5.63 -5.42
C SER A 100 -0.65 6.97 -5.88
N ASP A 101 -1.15 7.52 -6.99
CA ASP A 101 -0.77 8.86 -7.46
C ASP A 101 -1.63 9.99 -6.84
N ALA A 102 -1.43 11.21 -7.34
CA ALA A 102 -2.18 12.38 -6.91
C ALA A 102 -3.67 12.35 -7.32
N GLU A 103 -4.04 11.52 -8.29
CA GLU A 103 -5.42 11.33 -8.74
C GLU A 103 -6.11 10.19 -7.98
N GLY A 104 -5.38 9.50 -7.09
CA GLY A 104 -5.88 8.35 -6.34
C GLY A 104 -5.86 7.05 -7.13
N ILE A 105 -5.28 7.04 -8.34
CA ILE A 105 -5.14 5.83 -9.15
C ILE A 105 -4.00 4.99 -8.58
N TRP A 106 -4.22 3.68 -8.50
CA TRP A 106 -3.22 2.74 -8.01
C TRP A 106 -2.45 2.09 -9.15
N HIS A 107 -1.15 1.90 -8.92
CA HIS A 107 -0.18 1.40 -9.89
C HIS A 107 0.65 0.29 -9.26
N TYR A 108 0.80 -0.82 -9.96
CA TYR A 108 1.80 -1.84 -9.68
C TYR A 108 3.05 -1.57 -10.50
N VAL A 109 4.13 -1.16 -9.85
CA VAL A 109 5.37 -0.73 -10.49
C VAL A 109 6.55 -1.58 -10.06
N LYS A 110 7.41 -1.93 -11.02
CA LYS A 110 8.73 -2.49 -10.72
C LYS A 110 9.67 -1.36 -10.33
N GLN A 111 9.99 -1.28 -9.06
CA GLN A 111 10.83 -0.25 -8.47
C GLN A 111 11.50 -0.76 -7.20
N GLN A 112 12.83 -0.74 -7.18
CA GLN A 112 13.59 -0.95 -5.95
C GLN A 112 13.21 0.07 -4.89
N HIS A 113 13.02 -0.40 -3.66
CA HIS A 113 12.61 0.44 -2.55
C HIS A 113 13.31 0.07 -1.25
N SER A 114 13.34 1.02 -0.32
CA SER A 114 13.80 0.83 1.06
C SER A 114 12.65 0.82 2.07
N ILE A 115 11.42 0.58 1.60
CA ILE A 115 10.27 0.35 2.49
C ILE A 115 10.62 -0.86 3.38
N THR A 116 10.61 -0.61 4.68
CA THR A 116 10.97 -1.59 5.71
C THR A 116 9.79 -1.77 6.65
N PRO A 117 9.59 -2.98 7.21
CA PRO A 117 8.60 -3.22 8.25
C PRO A 117 8.72 -2.14 9.33
N ILE A 118 7.57 -1.66 9.80
CA ILE A 118 7.51 -0.58 10.76
C ILE A 118 8.17 -1.04 12.06
N ASP A 119 9.00 -0.19 12.64
CA ASP A 119 9.30 -0.29 14.06
C ASP A 119 8.00 -0.04 14.83
N LEU A 120 7.47 -1.11 15.43
CA LEU A 120 6.22 -1.11 16.18
C LEU A 120 6.19 -0.02 17.26
N ASN A 121 7.35 0.41 17.76
CA ASN A 121 7.44 1.51 18.72
C ASN A 121 6.94 2.83 18.13
N TRP A 122 7.30 3.15 16.89
CA TRP A 122 6.89 4.39 16.24
C TRP A 122 5.41 4.39 15.84
N ALA A 123 4.89 3.28 15.32
CA ALA A 123 3.46 3.15 15.02
C ALA A 123 2.62 3.30 16.30
N ARG A 124 3.06 2.67 17.39
CA ARG A 124 2.43 2.77 18.70
C ARG A 124 2.40 4.20 19.22
N GLU A 125 3.51 4.94 19.10
CA GLU A 125 3.57 6.33 19.55
C GLU A 125 2.62 7.26 18.77
N ASN A 126 2.47 7.08 17.45
CA ASN A 126 1.55 7.89 16.67
C ASN A 126 0.09 7.54 16.97
N LEU A 127 -0.22 6.26 17.16
CA LEU A 127 -1.56 5.82 17.55
C LEU A 127 -1.94 6.38 18.93
N LEU A 128 -1.02 6.31 19.91
CA LEU A 128 -1.23 6.88 21.23
C LEU A 128 -1.42 8.41 21.19
N LYS A 129 -0.70 9.12 20.31
CA LYS A 129 -0.90 10.56 20.10
C LYS A 129 -2.30 10.86 19.52
N LEU A 130 -2.75 10.09 18.55
CA LEU A 130 -4.10 10.23 17.98
C LEU A 130 -5.19 9.99 19.03
N ILE A 131 -5.06 8.94 19.84
CA ILE A 131 -6.03 8.60 20.89
C ILE A 131 -6.02 9.64 22.01
N ASN A 132 -4.86 10.13 22.42
CA ASN A 132 -4.74 11.12 23.51
C ASN A 132 -5.10 12.55 23.09
N HIS A 133 -5.31 12.80 21.80
CA HIS A 133 -5.82 14.08 21.27
C HIS A 133 -7.27 13.96 20.77
N SER A 134 -7.95 12.84 21.08
CA SER A 134 -9.40 12.61 20.91
C SER A 134 -10.13 12.82 22.23
#